data_AF-A0A965GXU6-F1
#
_entry.id   AF-A0A965GXU6-F1
#
_cell.length_a   1.000
_cell.length_b   1.000
_cell.length_c   1.000
_cell.angle_alpha   90.00
_cell.angle_beta   90.00
_cell.angle_gamma   90.00
#
_symmetry.space_group_name_H-M   'P 1'
#
loop_
_entity.id
_entity.type
_entity.pdbx_description
1 polymer ?
#
loop_
_entity_poly.entity_id
_entity_poly.type
_entity_poly.pdbx_seq_one_letter_code
_entity_poly.pdbx_strand_id
1 'polypeptide(L)'
;MINSATRWTRAALRALVRDNEVHRAVYTDPEIFNLEMSRLFRSTWVFVGHDSQVPNAGDYFTTSVGAEPVVMVRRADGGISVLINRCSHKGVRLVSEGSGNLGRFIRCPYHAWTFGTDGALQNIPLRDGYDGTGFEATEARLGLARAGAVEVYRGFVFCRLSGEGVGFHDYFGESLSTLDNMVDRAPAGRLEVTGGMLRYMHGCNWKMLAENQTDACHPMVAHESSAGTTVRIWGEQPEGTPKPMAVEQFAPFVGTYKFFDNMGIRIWPNGHGHTGVSDSIHAAYSAIPGYQEAMVAAYGEERTRRILGEVRHNTMYFPNIMVKGPIQTLRVFKPLAADRTLVESWTFRLVGAPDLLLERTCMYNRLINSPGSIVGHDDLEVYERAQQGLQSGLREWVNLGRLFHLASLHVGRGGGRIMTSITHRLTEFILDEAQMLDDGRFSEWLDLFTDDARYWIPIAPGQTDPLLHNSLMYEDKLLLRIRVERLSGARTYSEQPRSRCHHLLQTPRVESLDEARGEFRLRTAFHYVETRLDRQTLYAGWATHHLLTEGDRLRIRLKRIDLVNGDAAFGNISLFM
;
A
#
# COMPACT_ATOMS: atom_id res chain seq x y z
N MET A 1 -6.41 -3.94 32.47
CA MET A 1 -5.80 -4.69 31.35
C MET A 1 -6.48 -6.06 31.27
N ILE A 2 -7.48 -6.22 30.40
CA ILE A 2 -7.95 -7.56 30.03
C ILE A 2 -6.96 -8.03 28.97
N ASN A 3 -5.96 -8.78 29.42
CA ASN A 3 -5.01 -9.45 28.56
C ASN A 3 -5.73 -10.66 27.93
N SER A 4 -6.59 -10.44 26.94
CA SER A 4 -6.86 -11.52 25.99
C SER A 4 -5.54 -11.71 25.27
N ALA A 5 -4.80 -12.78 25.59
CA ALA A 5 -3.56 -13.09 24.91
C ALA A 5 -3.86 -13.13 23.41
N THR A 6 -3.42 -12.09 22.68
CA THR A 6 -3.59 -12.05 21.23
C THR A 6 -2.93 -13.30 20.66
N ARG A 7 -3.55 -13.89 19.63
CA ARG A 7 -2.94 -15.02 18.92
C ARG A 7 -1.59 -14.64 18.28
N TRP A 8 -1.35 -13.34 18.10
CA TRP A 8 -0.17 -12.78 17.49
C TRP A 8 0.98 -12.60 18.49
N THR A 9 1.76 -13.67 18.66
CA THR A 9 3.06 -13.60 19.35
C THR A 9 4.06 -12.76 18.55
N ARG A 10 5.15 -12.31 19.20
CA ARG A 10 6.23 -11.59 18.50
C ARG A 10 6.84 -12.40 17.36
N ALA A 11 6.99 -13.71 17.55
CA ALA A 11 7.52 -14.60 16.52
C ALA A 11 6.54 -14.73 15.34
N ALA A 12 5.23 -14.88 15.62
CA ALA A 12 4.20 -14.93 14.58
C ALA A 12 4.16 -13.64 13.77
N LEU A 13 4.21 -12.47 14.41
CA LEU A 13 4.25 -11.17 13.72
C LEU A 13 5.49 -11.01 12.82
N ARG A 14 6.67 -11.42 13.31
CA ARG A 14 7.90 -11.41 12.48
C ARG A 14 7.77 -12.33 11.27
N ALA A 15 7.12 -13.48 11.45
CA ALA A 15 6.92 -14.44 10.38
C ALA A 15 5.91 -13.97 9.31
N LEU A 16 5.25 -12.81 9.46
CA LEU A 16 4.39 -12.21 8.43
C LEU A 16 5.16 -11.35 7.43
N VAL A 17 6.45 -11.11 7.65
CA VAL A 17 7.31 -10.31 6.78
C VAL A 17 8.50 -11.15 6.36
N ARG A 18 8.71 -11.27 5.06
CA ARG A 18 9.90 -11.86 4.44
C ARG A 18 10.61 -10.77 3.63
N ASP A 19 11.81 -11.07 3.18
CA ASP A 19 12.68 -10.10 2.50
C ASP A 19 12.03 -9.44 1.27
N ASN A 20 11.23 -10.20 0.51
CA ASN A 20 10.64 -9.78 -0.76
C ASN A 20 9.11 -9.89 -0.80
N GLU A 21 8.46 -10.22 0.31
CA GLU A 21 7.02 -10.40 0.38
C GLU A 21 6.47 -10.23 1.79
N VAL A 22 5.21 -9.85 1.88
CA VAL A 22 4.50 -9.66 3.15
C VAL A 22 3.18 -10.42 3.13
N HIS A 23 2.82 -10.98 4.28
CA HIS A 23 1.61 -11.77 4.41
C HIS A 23 0.36 -10.86 4.43
N ARG A 24 -0.68 -11.17 3.65
CA ARG A 24 -1.94 -10.42 3.52
C ARG A 24 -2.61 -10.02 4.84
N ALA A 25 -2.36 -10.80 5.90
CA ALA A 25 -2.88 -10.53 7.24
C ALA A 25 -2.45 -9.14 7.74
N VAL A 26 -1.27 -8.64 7.35
CA VAL A 26 -0.81 -7.30 7.74
C VAL A 26 -1.78 -6.20 7.26
N TYR A 27 -2.49 -6.43 6.15
CA TYR A 27 -3.46 -5.48 5.60
C TYR A 27 -4.91 -5.77 6.00
N THR A 28 -5.23 -6.99 6.43
CA THR A 28 -6.62 -7.46 6.55
C THR A 28 -7.03 -7.86 7.95
N ASP A 29 -6.09 -8.17 8.85
CA ASP A 29 -6.39 -8.69 10.19
C ASP A 29 -6.68 -7.55 11.20
N PRO A 30 -7.89 -7.51 11.79
CA PRO A 30 -8.23 -6.46 12.76
C PRO A 30 -7.45 -6.52 14.07
N GLU A 31 -6.97 -7.70 14.51
CA GLU A 31 -6.12 -7.79 15.69
C GLU A 31 -4.75 -7.19 15.41
N ILE A 32 -4.16 -7.45 14.23
CA ILE A 32 -2.89 -6.82 13.82
C ILE A 32 -3.07 -5.30 13.78
N PHE A 33 -4.15 -4.81 13.19
CA PHE A 33 -4.46 -3.37 13.19
C PHE A 33 -4.49 -2.78 14.61
N ASN A 34 -5.18 -3.44 15.55
CA ASN A 34 -5.22 -3.00 16.95
C ASN A 34 -3.83 -3.03 17.62
N LEU A 35 -2.99 -4.01 17.27
CA LEU A 35 -1.59 -4.06 17.70
C LEU A 35 -0.76 -2.92 17.10
N GLU A 36 -0.97 -2.55 15.84
CA GLU A 36 -0.34 -1.39 15.23
C GLU A 36 -0.74 -0.11 15.97
N MET A 37 -2.03 0.10 16.27
CA MET A 37 -2.47 1.30 16.99
C MET A 37 -1.86 1.36 18.40
N SER A 38 -1.85 0.25 19.12
CA SER A 38 -1.41 0.19 20.52
C SER A 38 0.11 0.12 20.70
N ARG A 39 0.86 -0.38 19.71
CA ARG A 39 2.32 -0.56 19.78
C ARG A 39 3.07 0.36 18.83
N LEU A 40 2.72 0.39 17.55
CA LEU A 40 3.40 1.19 16.54
C LEU A 40 3.08 2.68 16.71
N PHE A 41 1.84 3.09 16.48
CA PHE A 41 1.44 4.52 16.56
C PHE A 41 1.62 5.12 17.95
N ARG A 42 1.57 4.28 18.99
CA ARG A 42 1.88 4.71 20.36
C ARG A 42 3.37 5.01 20.56
N SER A 43 4.27 4.32 19.86
CA SER A 43 5.71 4.34 20.13
C SER A 43 6.55 5.01 19.05
N THR A 44 5.97 5.39 17.91
CA THR A 44 6.64 6.18 16.87
C THR A 44 6.29 7.66 16.97
N TRP A 45 7.08 8.50 16.29
CA TRP A 45 6.76 9.92 16.11
C TRP A 45 5.68 10.09 15.04
N VAL A 46 4.57 10.72 15.41
CA VAL A 46 3.41 10.95 14.56
C VAL A 46 3.16 12.45 14.45
N PHE A 47 2.95 12.92 13.23
CA PHE A 47 2.60 14.32 12.96
C PHE A 47 1.20 14.63 13.47
N VAL A 48 1.04 15.72 14.21
CA VAL A 48 -0.25 16.13 14.81
C VAL A 48 -0.75 17.49 14.34
N GLY A 49 0.08 18.26 13.65
CA GLY A 49 -0.30 19.55 13.09
C GLY A 49 0.89 20.48 12.89
N HIS A 50 0.60 21.71 12.52
CA HIS A 50 1.59 22.76 12.34
C HIS A 50 1.35 23.89 13.34
N ASP A 51 2.42 24.51 13.82
CA ASP A 51 2.37 25.54 14.87
C ASP A 51 1.54 26.77 14.46
N SER A 52 1.50 27.08 13.16
CA SER A 52 0.67 28.14 12.57
C SER A 52 -0.84 27.92 12.74
N GLN A 53 -1.27 26.71 13.10
CA GLN A 53 -2.68 26.44 13.44
C GLN A 53 -3.02 26.85 14.86
N VAL A 54 -2.01 27.05 15.71
CA VAL A 54 -2.15 27.47 17.11
C VAL A 54 -1.24 28.67 17.41
N PRO A 55 -1.44 29.81 16.71
CA PRO A 55 -0.54 30.96 16.81
C PRO A 55 -0.59 31.65 18.19
N ASN A 56 -1.75 31.63 18.87
CA ASN A 56 -1.95 32.34 20.13
C ASN A 56 -2.17 31.37 21.31
N ALA A 57 -1.90 31.84 22.53
CA ALA A 57 -2.18 31.07 23.73
C ALA A 57 -3.66 30.65 23.82
N GLY A 58 -3.90 29.38 24.14
CA GLY A 58 -5.22 28.77 24.19
C GLY A 58 -5.72 28.28 22.84
N ASP A 59 -5.11 28.67 21.71
CA ASP A 59 -5.47 28.13 20.40
C ASP A 59 -5.20 26.62 20.40
N TYR A 60 -6.13 25.87 19.82
CA TYR A 60 -6.05 24.43 19.71
C TYR A 60 -6.39 23.93 18.32
N PHE A 61 -5.86 22.74 18.02
CA PHE A 61 -6.24 21.92 16.89
C PHE A 61 -6.42 20.48 17.36
N THR A 62 -7.51 19.83 16.92
CA THR A 62 -7.79 18.44 17.29
C THR A 62 -7.47 17.48 16.15
N THR A 63 -6.91 16.32 16.51
CA THR A 63 -6.61 15.23 15.57
C THR A 63 -6.61 13.90 16.33
N SER A 64 -6.01 12.86 15.75
CA SER A 64 -5.79 11.57 16.40
C SER A 64 -4.38 11.05 16.17
N VAL A 65 -3.91 10.23 17.11
CA VAL A 65 -2.67 9.46 16.98
C VAL A 65 -3.03 7.99 17.14
N GLY A 66 -3.04 7.25 16.03
CA GLY A 66 -3.70 5.95 15.97
C GLY A 66 -5.18 6.08 16.39
N ALA A 67 -5.58 5.29 17.38
CA ALA A 67 -6.94 5.30 17.93
C ALA A 67 -7.18 6.38 19.02
N GLU A 68 -6.14 7.09 19.46
CA GLU A 68 -6.27 8.04 20.58
C GLU A 68 -6.64 9.44 20.06
N PRO A 69 -7.76 10.04 20.53
CA PRO A 69 -8.10 11.41 20.17
C PRO A 69 -7.19 12.38 20.91
N VAL A 70 -6.56 13.32 20.20
CA VAL A 70 -5.63 14.28 20.80
C VAL A 70 -6.02 15.73 20.49
N VAL A 71 -5.58 16.62 21.36
CA VAL A 71 -5.66 18.07 21.18
C VAL A 71 -4.26 18.66 21.30
N MET A 72 -3.81 19.30 20.22
CA MET A 72 -2.62 20.16 20.20
C MET A 72 -3.06 21.54 20.67
N VAL A 73 -2.40 22.10 21.70
CA VAL A 73 -2.77 23.40 22.28
C VAL A 73 -1.54 24.24 22.57
N ARG A 74 -1.62 25.53 22.22
CA ARG A 74 -0.61 26.53 22.60
C ARG A 74 -0.82 26.93 24.06
N ARG A 75 0.22 26.76 24.86
CA ARG A 75 0.23 27.19 26.27
C ARG A 75 0.50 28.69 26.38
N ALA A 76 0.20 29.24 27.55
CA ALA A 76 0.44 30.66 27.85
C ALA A 76 1.93 31.05 27.87
N ASP A 77 2.83 30.10 28.10
CA ASP A 77 4.29 30.28 28.03
C ASP A 77 4.85 30.12 26.61
N GLY A 78 3.99 29.98 25.59
CA GLY A 78 4.37 29.81 24.20
C GLY A 78 4.68 28.37 23.78
N GLY A 79 4.84 27.44 24.73
CA GLY A 79 5.04 26.02 24.44
C GLY A 79 3.80 25.34 23.82
N ILE A 80 3.98 24.17 23.20
CA ILE A 80 2.87 23.36 22.68
C ILE A 80 2.73 22.10 23.53
N SER A 81 1.49 21.83 23.97
CA SER A 81 1.12 20.53 24.56
C SER A 81 0.35 19.70 23.56
N VAL A 82 0.51 18.38 23.63
CA VAL A 82 -0.40 17.42 22.99
C VAL A 82 -1.04 16.57 24.08
N LEU A 83 -2.35 16.71 24.26
CA LEU A 83 -3.12 16.10 25.34
C LEU A 83 -4.12 15.09 24.78
N ILE A 84 -4.39 14.01 25.50
CA ILE A 84 -5.49 13.12 25.16
C ILE A 84 -6.80 13.86 25.39
N ASN A 85 -7.65 13.94 24.36
CA ASN A 85 -8.92 14.66 24.38
C ASN A 85 -10.01 13.81 25.06
N ARG A 86 -9.78 13.48 26.33
CA ARG A 86 -10.66 12.65 27.16
C ARG A 86 -10.59 13.11 28.61
N CYS A 87 -11.72 13.50 29.18
CA CYS A 87 -11.83 13.87 30.58
C CYS A 87 -11.44 12.68 31.48
N SER A 88 -10.62 12.93 32.49
CA SER A 88 -10.19 11.93 33.46
C SER A 88 -11.29 11.44 34.40
N HIS A 89 -12.45 12.13 34.46
CA HIS A 89 -13.58 11.77 35.31
C HIS A 89 -14.48 10.69 34.70
N LYS A 90 -15.24 11.03 33.64
CA LYS A 90 -16.23 10.13 32.99
C LYS A 90 -15.91 9.86 31.52
N GLY A 91 -14.69 10.14 31.08
CA GLY A 91 -14.26 9.80 29.71
C GLY A 91 -14.82 10.69 28.60
N VAL A 92 -15.52 11.78 28.92
CA VAL A 92 -16.11 12.67 27.91
C VAL A 92 -15.02 13.38 27.10
N ARG A 93 -15.21 13.42 25.77
CA ARG A 93 -14.37 14.24 24.87
C ARG A 93 -14.50 15.71 25.25
N LEU A 94 -13.38 16.37 25.53
CA LEU A 94 -13.36 17.70 26.14
C LEU A 94 -13.60 18.81 25.10
N VAL A 95 -13.04 18.63 23.91
CA VAL A 95 -12.99 19.64 22.87
C VAL A 95 -13.52 19.06 21.57
N SER A 96 -14.36 19.82 20.87
CA SER A 96 -14.93 19.46 19.58
C SER A 96 -13.88 19.32 18.48
N GLU A 97 -14.26 18.67 17.39
CA GLU A 97 -13.40 18.54 16.21
C GLU A 97 -13.11 19.89 15.54
N GLY A 98 -11.93 20.00 14.94
CA GLY A 98 -11.44 21.22 14.28
C GLY A 98 -10.49 22.02 15.17
N SER A 99 -10.58 23.34 15.06
CA SER A 99 -9.76 24.31 15.76
C SER A 99 -10.60 25.34 16.50
N GLY A 100 -9.99 26.03 17.44
CA GLY A 100 -10.59 27.15 18.18
C GLY A 100 -9.66 27.65 19.26
N ASN A 101 -10.20 28.37 20.25
CA ASN A 101 -9.46 28.86 21.40
C ASN A 101 -10.16 28.45 22.71
N LEU A 102 -9.39 27.87 23.64
CA LEU A 102 -9.86 27.37 24.94
C LEU A 102 -9.82 28.45 26.04
N GLY A 103 -9.27 29.62 25.75
CA GLY A 103 -8.84 30.58 26.75
C GLY A 103 -7.72 30.01 27.62
N ARG A 104 -7.83 30.20 28.94
CA ARG A 104 -6.78 29.79 29.90
C ARG A 104 -6.89 28.35 30.36
N PHE A 105 -8.07 27.72 30.26
CA PHE A 105 -8.35 26.41 30.85
C PHE A 105 -9.26 25.56 29.95
N ILE A 106 -9.08 24.24 30.00
CA ILE A 106 -9.98 23.27 29.37
C ILE A 106 -11.06 22.90 30.38
N ARG A 107 -12.32 23.24 30.11
CA ARG A 107 -13.45 22.89 30.97
C ARG A 107 -14.24 21.72 30.36
N CYS A 108 -14.39 20.64 31.12
CA CYS A 108 -15.21 19.51 30.69
C CYS A 108 -16.69 19.91 30.57
N PRO A 109 -17.37 19.62 29.44
CA PRO A 109 -18.77 20.00 29.24
C PRO A 109 -19.75 19.20 30.11
N TYR A 110 -19.31 18.10 30.73
CA TYR A 110 -20.20 17.24 31.51
C TYR A 110 -20.35 17.70 32.97
N HIS A 111 -19.25 17.66 33.73
CA HIS A 111 -19.26 17.97 35.17
C HIS A 111 -18.32 19.13 35.53
N ALA A 112 -17.89 19.92 34.54
CA ALA A 112 -17.06 21.11 34.72
C ALA A 112 -15.72 20.91 35.45
N TRP A 113 -15.17 19.68 35.44
CA TRP A 113 -13.77 19.47 35.77
C TRP A 113 -12.89 20.33 34.86
N THR A 114 -11.99 21.08 35.48
CA THR A 114 -11.19 22.08 34.79
C THR A 114 -9.72 21.68 34.79
N PHE A 115 -9.08 21.79 33.63
CA PHE A 115 -7.69 21.42 33.41
C PHE A 115 -6.91 22.59 32.82
N GLY A 116 -5.61 22.67 33.07
CA GLY A 116 -4.71 23.60 32.39
C GLY A 116 -4.51 23.22 30.93
N THR A 117 -3.98 24.13 30.12
CA THR A 117 -3.52 23.84 28.74
C THR A 117 -2.28 22.96 28.69
N ASP A 118 -1.69 22.66 29.85
CA ASP A 118 -0.70 21.60 30.03
C ASP A 118 -1.34 20.25 30.41
N GLY A 119 -2.63 20.21 30.72
CA GLY A 119 -3.37 19.03 31.14
C GLY A 119 -3.46 18.82 32.66
N ALA A 120 -2.83 19.66 33.48
CA ALA A 120 -2.91 19.52 34.94
C ALA A 120 -4.35 19.76 35.44
N LEU A 121 -4.84 18.92 36.35
CA LEU A 121 -6.14 19.12 37.01
C LEU A 121 -6.12 20.37 37.88
N GLN A 122 -6.96 21.35 37.57
CA GLN A 122 -7.01 22.65 38.26
C GLN A 122 -8.15 22.71 39.27
N ASN A 123 -9.34 22.24 38.88
CA ASN A 123 -10.52 22.36 39.73
C ASN A 123 -11.51 21.21 39.51
N ILE A 124 -12.09 20.75 40.62
CA ILE A 124 -13.19 19.80 40.65
C ILE A 124 -14.37 20.48 41.37
N PRO A 125 -15.51 20.69 40.69
CA PRO A 125 -16.73 21.13 41.37
C PRO A 125 -17.15 20.12 42.45
N LEU A 126 -17.62 20.63 43.59
CA LEU A 126 -18.06 19.82 44.74
C LEU A 126 -16.98 18.84 45.25
N ARG A 127 -15.72 19.31 45.34
CA ARG A 127 -14.55 18.48 45.68
C ARG A 127 -14.70 17.72 47.00
N ASP A 128 -15.32 18.32 48.01
CA ASP A 128 -15.49 17.72 49.35
C ASP A 128 -16.26 16.38 49.30
N GLY A 129 -17.04 16.13 48.24
CA GLY A 129 -17.69 14.85 48.02
C GLY A 129 -16.72 13.68 47.74
N TYR A 130 -15.43 13.95 47.54
CA TYR A 130 -14.39 12.94 47.36
C TYR A 130 -13.61 12.61 48.65
N ASP A 131 -13.89 13.27 49.76
CA ASP A 131 -13.19 13.04 51.02
C ASP A 131 -13.39 11.59 51.51
N GLY A 132 -12.29 10.90 51.84
CA GLY A 132 -12.32 9.50 52.27
C GLY A 132 -12.65 8.47 51.19
N THR A 133 -12.89 8.87 49.94
CA THR A 133 -13.26 7.95 48.84
C THR A 133 -12.08 7.20 48.21
N GLY A 134 -10.84 7.60 48.53
CA GLY A 134 -9.64 7.11 47.87
C GLY A 134 -9.31 7.80 46.54
N PHE A 135 -10.00 8.90 46.18
CA PHE A 135 -9.77 9.66 44.95
C PHE A 135 -8.29 9.98 44.67
N GLU A 136 -7.54 10.38 45.70
CA GLU A 136 -6.12 10.75 45.58
C GLU A 136 -5.22 9.58 45.12
N ALA A 137 -5.68 8.33 45.24
CA ALA A 137 -4.98 7.15 44.73
C ALA A 137 -5.39 6.75 43.29
N THR A 138 -6.27 7.51 42.65
CA THR A 138 -6.78 7.21 41.30
C THR A 138 -5.99 7.94 40.21
N GLU A 139 -5.96 7.38 39.00
CA GLU A 139 -5.37 8.05 37.83
C GLU A 139 -6.05 9.39 37.52
N ALA A 140 -7.33 9.54 37.87
CA ALA A 140 -8.08 10.77 37.61
C ALA A 140 -7.48 12.01 38.28
N ARG A 141 -6.77 11.82 39.39
CA ARG A 141 -6.05 12.88 40.13
C ARG A 141 -4.91 13.50 39.33
N LEU A 142 -4.30 12.75 38.42
CA LEU A 142 -3.17 13.17 37.59
C LEU A 142 -3.57 14.21 36.52
N GLY A 143 -4.87 14.39 36.27
CA GLY A 143 -5.40 15.27 35.24
C GLY A 143 -5.52 14.58 33.89
N LEU A 144 -5.32 15.34 32.81
CA LEU A 144 -5.37 14.79 31.45
C LEU A 144 -4.10 14.01 31.14
N ALA A 145 -4.25 12.87 30.49
CA ALA A 145 -3.12 12.16 29.92
C ALA A 145 -2.45 13.04 28.85
N ARG A 146 -1.12 13.05 28.83
CA ARG A 146 -0.28 13.81 27.91
C ARG A 146 0.42 12.86 26.96
N ALA A 147 0.77 13.32 25.75
CA ALA A 147 1.75 12.59 24.95
C ALA A 147 3.08 12.51 25.72
N GLY A 148 3.75 11.35 25.67
CA GLY A 148 5.01 11.13 26.39
C GLY A 148 6.17 11.99 25.88
N ALA A 149 6.15 12.38 24.61
CA ALA A 149 7.05 13.37 24.04
C ALA A 149 6.35 14.20 22.96
N VAL A 150 6.75 15.47 22.84
CA VAL A 150 6.30 16.42 21.81
C VAL A 150 7.52 17.16 21.28
N GLU A 151 7.63 17.28 19.96
CA GLU A 151 8.69 18.02 19.29
C GLU A 151 8.09 19.00 18.29
N VAL A 152 8.63 20.22 18.23
CA VAL A 152 8.24 21.24 17.26
C VAL A 152 9.42 21.48 16.33
N TYR A 153 9.47 20.77 15.22
CA TYR A 153 10.55 20.86 14.25
C TYR A 153 10.18 21.82 13.12
N ARG A 154 10.76 23.03 13.14
CA ARG A 154 10.53 24.07 12.13
C ARG A 154 9.04 24.36 11.84
N GLY A 155 8.22 24.34 12.89
CA GLY A 155 6.77 24.55 12.83
C GLY A 155 5.95 23.26 12.69
N PHE A 156 6.54 22.15 12.23
CA PHE A 156 5.87 20.85 12.22
C PHE A 156 5.86 20.24 13.62
N VAL A 157 4.66 19.92 14.13
CA VAL A 157 4.49 19.36 15.47
C VAL A 157 4.31 17.86 15.38
N PHE A 158 5.20 17.13 16.05
CA PHE A 158 5.15 15.68 16.18
C PHE A 158 4.98 15.30 17.64
N CYS A 159 4.37 14.14 17.88
CA CYS A 159 4.36 13.56 19.22
C CYS A 159 4.58 12.06 19.20
N ARG A 160 4.97 11.53 20.35
CA ARG A 160 5.03 10.10 20.65
C ARG A 160 4.25 9.87 21.94
N LEU A 161 3.26 8.98 21.91
CA LEU A 161 2.37 8.78 23.06
C LEU A 161 3.07 8.07 24.22
N SER A 162 3.94 7.10 23.90
CA SER A 162 4.80 6.44 24.88
C SER A 162 5.78 7.44 25.51
N GLY A 163 6.13 7.24 26.79
CA GLY A 163 7.23 7.95 27.44
C GLY A 163 8.60 7.45 26.98
N GLU A 164 8.71 6.19 26.54
CA GLU A 164 9.98 5.51 26.22
C GLU A 164 10.08 5.14 24.74
N GLY A 165 11.21 5.45 24.10
CA GLY A 165 11.41 5.21 22.67
C GLY A 165 12.56 6.06 22.10
N VAL A 166 12.78 5.92 20.79
CA VAL A 166 13.83 6.66 20.05
C VAL A 166 13.55 8.17 20.08
N GLY A 167 14.59 8.98 20.31
CA GLY A 167 14.50 10.43 20.27
C GLY A 167 14.11 10.95 18.88
N PHE A 168 13.58 12.18 18.79
CA PHE A 168 13.09 12.74 17.52
C PHE A 168 14.17 12.75 16.43
N HIS A 169 15.33 13.31 16.73
CA HIS A 169 16.42 13.42 15.76
C HIS A 169 17.02 12.06 15.38
N ASP A 170 17.08 11.10 16.31
CA ASP A 170 17.56 9.75 16.01
C ASP A 170 16.55 8.96 15.17
N TYR A 171 15.25 9.26 15.33
CA TYR A 171 14.19 8.63 14.56
C TYR A 171 14.22 9.08 13.10
N PHE A 172 14.18 10.40 12.86
CA PHE A 172 14.14 10.94 11.50
C PHE A 172 15.53 11.07 10.84
N GLY A 173 16.57 11.43 11.59
CA GLY A 173 17.92 11.63 11.08
C GLY A 173 17.99 12.55 9.86
N GLU A 174 18.78 12.17 8.86
CA GLU A 174 18.93 12.90 7.60
C GLU A 174 17.62 13.08 6.83
N SER A 175 16.60 12.25 7.08
CA SER A 175 15.34 12.35 6.34
C SER A 175 14.65 13.69 6.58
N LEU A 176 14.91 14.40 7.68
CA LEU A 176 14.38 15.74 7.98
C LEU A 176 14.69 16.78 6.89
N SER A 177 15.68 16.52 6.05
CA SER A 177 16.09 17.45 5.01
C SER A 177 14.97 17.78 4.00
N THR A 178 13.96 16.91 3.82
CA THR A 178 12.77 17.28 3.00
C THR A 178 11.96 18.39 3.67
N LEU A 179 11.71 18.29 4.99
CA LEU A 179 11.03 19.35 5.72
C LEU A 179 11.89 20.62 5.73
N ASP A 180 13.20 20.48 5.88
CA ASP A 180 14.10 21.64 5.82
C ASP A 180 14.06 22.33 4.48
N ASN A 181 14.14 21.59 3.38
CA ASN A 181 14.01 22.13 2.03
C ASN A 181 12.64 22.79 1.81
N MET A 182 11.56 22.18 2.29
CA MET A 182 10.22 22.72 2.15
C MET A 182 10.06 24.05 2.89
N VAL A 183 10.61 24.19 4.09
CA VAL A 183 10.58 25.46 4.84
C VAL A 183 11.54 26.48 4.22
N ASP A 184 12.73 26.06 3.77
CA ASP A 184 13.72 26.94 3.15
C ASP A 184 13.27 27.47 1.78
N ARG A 185 12.27 26.85 1.13
CA ARG A 185 11.59 27.39 -0.04
C ARG A 185 10.76 28.64 0.27
N ALA A 186 10.53 28.99 1.54
CA ALA A 186 9.83 30.21 1.93
C ALA A 186 10.86 31.33 2.20
N PRO A 187 10.80 32.48 1.52
CA PRO A 187 11.73 33.60 1.77
C PRO A 187 11.79 34.04 3.24
N ALA A 188 10.68 33.94 3.98
CA ALA A 188 10.64 34.26 5.40
C ALA A 188 11.10 33.11 6.32
N GLY A 189 11.53 31.96 5.77
CA GLY A 189 12.00 30.80 6.52
C GLY A 189 10.95 30.10 7.37
N ARG A 190 9.65 30.30 7.08
CA ARG A 190 8.53 29.69 7.79
C ARG A 190 7.35 29.40 6.87
N LEU A 191 6.55 28.42 7.26
CA LEU A 191 5.35 27.99 6.55
C LEU A 191 4.08 28.39 7.29
N GLU A 192 2.97 28.39 6.56
CA GLU A 192 1.64 28.56 7.14
C GLU A 192 0.66 27.58 6.50
N VAL A 193 -0.03 26.77 7.30
CA VAL A 193 -1.13 25.92 6.81
C VAL A 193 -2.28 26.80 6.35
N THR A 194 -2.71 26.64 5.10
CA THR A 194 -3.80 27.43 4.50
C THR A 194 -4.56 26.64 3.44
N GLY A 195 -5.54 27.25 2.78
CA GLY A 195 -6.31 26.63 1.69
C GLY A 195 -7.34 25.58 2.13
N GLY A 196 -7.47 25.34 3.45
CA GLY A 196 -8.30 24.31 4.02
C GLY A 196 -7.68 22.90 3.91
N MET A 197 -8.19 21.98 4.71
CA MET A 197 -7.76 20.58 4.70
C MET A 197 -8.75 19.75 3.90
N LEU A 198 -8.28 19.14 2.81
CA LEU A 198 -9.09 18.18 2.06
C LEU A 198 -9.11 16.86 2.81
N ARG A 199 -10.31 16.31 3.01
CA ARG A 199 -10.52 15.04 3.72
C ARG A 199 -11.17 14.05 2.77
N TYR A 200 -10.59 12.87 2.65
CA TYR A 200 -11.06 11.84 1.73
C TYR A 200 -10.97 10.46 2.38
N MET A 201 -12.05 9.69 2.28
CA MET A 201 -12.11 8.33 2.82
C MET A 201 -11.61 7.35 1.77
N HIS A 202 -10.74 6.43 2.19
CA HIS A 202 -10.29 5.30 1.38
C HIS A 202 -10.74 3.98 2.03
N GLY A 203 -11.39 3.11 1.27
CA GLY A 203 -11.76 1.74 1.67
C GLY A 203 -10.58 0.75 1.63
N CYS A 204 -9.43 1.14 2.19
CA CYS A 204 -8.24 0.30 2.24
C CYS A 204 -7.38 0.53 3.49
N ASN A 205 -6.44 -0.40 3.72
CA ASN A 205 -5.45 -0.31 4.77
C ASN A 205 -4.49 0.86 4.55
N TRP A 206 -4.15 1.58 5.63
CA TRP A 206 -3.27 2.75 5.59
C TRP A 206 -1.89 2.48 4.99
N LYS A 207 -1.38 1.25 5.12
CA LYS A 207 -0.07 0.85 4.58
C LYS A 207 -0.03 0.87 3.06
N MET A 208 -1.14 0.60 2.37
CA MET A 208 -1.19 0.67 0.91
C MET A 208 -0.91 2.08 0.40
N LEU A 209 -1.45 3.09 1.09
CA LEU A 209 -1.18 4.48 0.75
C LEU A 209 0.28 4.83 1.01
N ALA A 210 0.87 4.33 2.11
CA ALA A 210 2.27 4.53 2.44
C ALA A 210 3.21 3.89 1.40
N GLU A 211 2.93 2.65 0.99
CA GLU A 211 3.69 1.90 -0.01
C GLU A 211 3.63 2.55 -1.39
N ASN A 212 2.44 3.02 -1.80
CA ASN A 212 2.25 3.72 -3.08
C ASN A 212 3.17 4.93 -3.24
N GLN A 213 3.48 5.65 -2.15
CA GLN A 213 4.33 6.85 -2.24
C GLN A 213 5.79 6.52 -2.58
N THR A 214 6.20 5.27 -2.34
CA THR A 214 7.50 4.73 -2.71
C THR A 214 7.44 3.86 -3.98
N ASP A 215 6.29 3.78 -4.64
CA ASP A 215 6.14 3.06 -5.89
C ASP A 215 6.28 3.99 -7.10
N ALA A 216 7.27 3.71 -7.94
CA ALA A 216 7.48 4.41 -9.20
C ALA A 216 6.81 3.71 -10.39
N CYS A 217 6.20 2.52 -10.22
CA CYS A 217 5.67 1.73 -11.32
C CYS A 217 4.19 2.00 -11.63
N HIS A 218 3.34 2.33 -10.67
CA HIS A 218 1.93 2.58 -10.98
C HIS A 218 1.65 3.85 -11.82
N PRO A 219 2.42 4.95 -11.77
CA PRO A 219 1.91 6.22 -12.29
C PRO A 219 1.52 6.19 -13.77
N MET A 220 2.34 5.57 -14.61
CA MET A 220 2.09 5.52 -16.05
C MET A 220 1.04 4.49 -16.48
N VAL A 221 0.61 3.63 -15.55
CA VAL A 221 -0.42 2.62 -15.78
C VAL A 221 -1.75 3.09 -15.20
N ALA A 222 -1.78 3.39 -13.90
CA ALA A 222 -2.99 3.79 -13.19
C ALA A 222 -3.55 5.11 -13.73
N HIS A 223 -2.67 6.08 -14.02
CA HIS A 223 -3.08 7.43 -14.40
C HIS A 223 -3.11 7.65 -15.92
N GLU A 224 -3.04 6.58 -16.72
CA GLU A 224 -3.06 6.67 -18.19
C GLU A 224 -4.37 7.27 -18.70
N SER A 225 -5.49 6.92 -18.07
CA SER A 225 -6.82 7.41 -18.43
C SER A 225 -6.93 8.94 -18.32
N SER A 226 -6.29 9.52 -17.30
CA SER A 226 -6.39 10.94 -16.95
C SER A 226 -5.27 11.76 -17.60
N ALA A 227 -4.02 11.39 -17.34
CA ALA A 227 -2.85 12.09 -17.86
C ALA A 227 -2.61 11.82 -19.36
N GLY A 228 -2.97 10.63 -19.87
CA GLY A 228 -2.91 10.32 -21.31
C GLY A 228 -3.97 11.10 -22.09
N THR A 229 -5.20 11.17 -21.58
CA THR A 229 -6.26 12.02 -22.15
C THR A 229 -5.85 13.48 -22.21
N THR A 230 -5.20 13.97 -21.16
CA THR A 230 -4.62 15.31 -21.15
C THR A 230 -3.63 15.51 -22.29
N VAL A 231 -2.63 14.63 -22.40
CA VAL A 231 -1.56 14.80 -23.38
C VAL A 231 -2.15 14.83 -24.79
N ARG A 232 -3.14 13.99 -25.05
CA ARG A 232 -3.88 13.98 -26.32
C ARG A 232 -4.62 15.29 -26.58
N ILE A 233 -5.48 15.74 -25.66
CA ILE A 233 -6.27 16.97 -25.83
C ILE A 233 -5.36 18.19 -25.95
N TRP A 234 -4.29 18.24 -25.15
CA TRP A 234 -3.32 19.33 -25.21
C TRP A 234 -2.51 19.32 -26.51
N GLY A 235 -2.21 18.14 -27.06
CA GLY A 235 -1.50 17.99 -28.33
C GLY A 235 -2.28 18.52 -29.54
N GLU A 236 -3.59 18.73 -29.42
CA GLU A 236 -4.44 19.34 -30.46
C GLU A 236 -4.36 20.87 -30.49
N GLN A 237 -3.73 21.50 -29.49
CA GLN A 237 -3.62 22.96 -29.40
C GLN A 237 -2.59 23.52 -30.39
N PRO A 238 -2.81 24.73 -30.93
CA PRO A 238 -1.85 25.39 -31.82
C PRO A 238 -0.47 25.54 -31.18
N GLU A 239 0.58 25.39 -31.98
CA GLU A 239 1.95 25.65 -31.56
C GLU A 239 2.08 27.08 -30.98
N GLY A 240 2.79 27.22 -29.86
CA GLY A 240 2.95 28.49 -29.16
C GLY A 240 1.83 28.84 -28.16
N THR A 241 0.77 28.03 -28.06
CA THR A 241 -0.25 28.22 -27.01
C THR A 241 0.38 28.00 -25.62
N PRO A 242 0.27 28.98 -24.69
CA PRO A 242 0.83 28.84 -23.35
C PRO A 242 0.23 27.65 -22.61
N LYS A 243 1.08 26.75 -22.11
CA LYS A 243 0.63 25.55 -21.38
C LYS A 243 -0.04 25.94 -20.07
N PRO A 244 -1.30 25.53 -19.82
CA PRO A 244 -1.95 25.77 -18.55
C PRO A 244 -1.21 25.05 -17.42
N MET A 245 -1.17 25.68 -16.25
CA MET A 245 -0.59 25.10 -15.03
C MET A 245 -1.17 23.71 -14.71
N ALA A 246 -2.46 23.52 -14.96
CA ALA A 246 -3.13 22.24 -14.89
C ALA A 246 -2.36 21.18 -15.68
N VAL A 247 -2.18 21.39 -16.99
CA VAL A 247 -1.49 20.44 -17.89
C VAL A 247 -0.06 20.15 -17.44
N GLU A 248 0.67 21.15 -16.94
CA GLU A 248 2.01 20.94 -16.37
C GLU A 248 2.00 19.95 -15.20
N GLN A 249 0.95 19.97 -14.37
CA GLN A 249 0.87 19.17 -13.16
C GLN A 249 0.52 17.70 -13.40
N PHE A 250 -0.39 17.40 -14.34
CA PHE A 250 -0.86 16.01 -14.56
C PHE A 250 -0.23 15.31 -15.77
N ALA A 251 0.17 16.02 -16.83
CA ALA A 251 0.79 15.37 -18.00
C ALA A 251 2.03 14.50 -17.67
N PRO A 252 2.90 14.87 -16.70
CA PRO A 252 4.06 14.04 -16.37
C PRO A 252 3.76 12.64 -15.81
N PHE A 253 2.52 12.37 -15.38
CA PHE A 253 2.18 11.06 -14.80
C PHE A 253 2.21 9.92 -15.84
N VAL A 254 2.07 10.20 -17.13
CA VAL A 254 2.27 9.24 -18.24
C VAL A 254 3.71 9.18 -18.77
N GLY A 255 4.69 9.53 -17.92
CA GLY A 255 6.11 9.33 -18.23
C GLY A 255 6.43 7.86 -18.54
N THR A 256 7.52 7.61 -19.27
CA THR A 256 7.90 6.25 -19.65
C THR A 256 8.28 5.38 -18.44
N TYR A 257 8.12 4.06 -18.54
CA TYR A 257 8.63 3.12 -17.53
C TYR A 257 10.09 3.40 -17.16
N LYS A 258 10.95 3.65 -18.15
CA LYS A 258 12.38 3.93 -17.95
C LYS A 258 12.62 5.23 -17.17
N PHE A 259 11.82 6.28 -17.42
CA PHE A 259 11.90 7.53 -16.66
C PHE A 259 11.64 7.26 -15.17
N PHE A 260 10.53 6.58 -14.87
CA PHE A 260 10.17 6.29 -13.49
C PHE A 260 11.13 5.31 -12.81
N ASP A 261 11.68 4.34 -13.54
CA ASP A 261 12.69 3.42 -13.01
C ASP A 261 14.00 4.14 -12.66
N ASN A 262 14.41 5.09 -13.50
CA ASN A 262 15.61 5.90 -13.30
C ASN A 262 15.45 7.00 -12.23
N MET A 263 14.22 7.32 -11.82
CA MET A 263 13.93 8.33 -10.81
C MET A 263 14.65 8.03 -9.48
N GLY A 264 14.81 6.74 -9.16
CA GLY A 264 15.51 6.25 -7.99
C GLY A 264 14.74 6.44 -6.69
N ILE A 265 15.10 5.62 -5.71
CA ILE A 265 14.52 5.59 -4.36
C ILE A 265 15.66 5.61 -3.34
N ARG A 266 15.56 6.46 -2.32
CA ARG A 266 16.45 6.47 -1.15
C ARG A 266 15.64 6.11 0.08
N ILE A 267 16.17 5.19 0.89
CA ILE A 267 15.60 4.78 2.17
C ILE A 267 16.58 5.14 3.28
N TRP A 268 16.05 5.60 4.42
CA TRP A 268 16.78 5.86 5.66
C TRP A 268 16.34 4.88 6.75
N PRO A 269 17.06 4.82 7.89
CA PRO A 269 16.58 4.07 9.06
C PRO A 269 15.15 4.44 9.47
N ASN A 270 14.51 3.55 10.22
CA ASN A 270 13.14 3.71 10.74
C ASN A 270 12.04 3.81 9.67
N GLY A 271 12.32 3.44 8.42
CA GLY A 271 11.32 3.31 7.36
C GLY A 271 11.02 4.61 6.61
N HIS A 272 11.81 5.66 6.82
CA HIS A 272 11.71 6.89 6.04
C HIS A 272 12.31 6.70 4.64
N GLY A 273 11.80 7.40 3.64
CA GLY A 273 12.35 7.32 2.30
C GLY A 273 11.80 8.37 1.36
N HIS A 274 12.43 8.53 0.21
CA HIS A 274 11.88 9.35 -0.86
C HIS A 274 12.15 8.78 -2.24
N THR A 275 11.27 9.12 -3.17
CA THR A 275 11.47 8.96 -4.60
C THR A 275 12.01 10.26 -5.21
N GLY A 276 12.62 10.15 -6.38
CA GLY A 276 13.20 11.30 -7.08
C GLY A 276 14.58 11.66 -6.56
N VAL A 277 15.47 10.67 -6.56
CA VAL A 277 16.89 10.83 -6.27
C VAL A 277 17.60 11.48 -7.45
N SER A 278 17.27 11.05 -8.67
CA SER A 278 17.96 11.49 -9.89
C SER A 278 17.14 12.46 -10.73
N ASP A 279 15.81 12.32 -10.73
CA ASP A 279 14.90 13.19 -11.47
C ASP A 279 13.52 13.23 -10.80
N SER A 280 12.60 14.09 -11.23
CA SER A 280 11.26 14.19 -10.65
C SER A 280 10.25 14.78 -11.62
N ILE A 281 9.01 14.30 -11.54
CA ILE A 281 7.88 14.88 -12.29
C ILE A 281 7.59 16.34 -11.93
N HIS A 282 8.17 16.84 -10.83
CA HIS A 282 8.02 18.23 -10.38
C HIS A 282 9.14 19.16 -10.89
N ALA A 283 10.12 18.65 -11.65
CA ALA A 283 11.32 19.41 -12.04
C ALA A 283 11.05 20.43 -13.15
N ALA A 284 10.04 20.21 -13.99
CA ALA A 284 9.82 20.97 -15.22
C ALA A 284 8.63 21.95 -15.15
N TYR A 285 8.28 22.46 -13.96
CA TYR A 285 7.25 23.49 -13.83
C TYR A 285 7.72 24.86 -14.29
N SER A 286 6.80 25.63 -14.88
CA SER A 286 7.09 27.01 -15.27
C SER A 286 7.53 27.85 -14.08
N ALA A 287 8.48 28.75 -14.30
CA ALA A 287 8.93 29.70 -13.28
C ALA A 287 7.79 30.63 -12.85
N ILE A 288 7.79 31.01 -11.57
CA ILE A 288 6.82 31.98 -11.03
C ILE A 288 7.48 33.35 -10.94
N PRO A 289 6.90 34.40 -11.57
CA PRO A 289 7.44 35.75 -11.52
C PRO A 289 7.66 36.23 -10.09
N GLY A 290 8.83 36.83 -9.81
CA GLY A 290 9.17 37.39 -8.51
C GLY A 290 9.65 36.37 -7.47
N TYR A 291 9.52 35.05 -7.72
CA TYR A 291 9.91 34.05 -6.72
C TYR A 291 11.43 33.89 -6.61
N GLN A 292 12.12 33.81 -7.75
CA GLN A 292 13.58 33.71 -7.77
C GLN A 292 14.21 34.92 -7.10
N GLU A 293 13.71 36.13 -7.40
CA GLU A 293 14.18 37.38 -6.82
C GLU A 293 13.97 37.42 -5.30
N ALA A 294 12.78 37.01 -4.82
CA ALA A 294 12.49 36.93 -3.39
C ALA A 294 13.40 35.92 -2.67
N MET A 295 13.68 34.78 -3.29
CA MET A 295 14.59 33.77 -2.75
C MET A 295 16.04 34.26 -2.71
N VAL A 296 16.53 34.88 -3.80
CA VAL A 296 17.88 35.45 -3.86
C VAL A 296 18.04 36.58 -2.84
N ALA A 297 17.02 37.42 -2.65
CA ALA A 297 17.03 38.46 -1.63
C ALA A 297 17.12 37.88 -0.21
N ALA A 298 16.45 36.75 0.07
CA ALA A 298 16.46 36.11 1.38
C ALA A 298 17.71 35.26 1.67
N TYR A 299 18.24 34.56 0.66
CA TYR A 299 19.22 33.50 0.84
C TYR A 299 20.51 33.66 0.03
N GLY A 300 20.57 34.62 -0.88
CA GLY A 300 21.63 34.75 -1.87
C GLY A 300 21.52 33.72 -3.00
N GLU A 301 22.25 33.96 -4.09
CA GLU A 301 22.16 33.14 -5.31
C GLU A 301 22.52 31.67 -5.08
N GLU A 302 23.61 31.40 -4.35
CA GLU A 302 24.13 30.05 -4.23
C GLU A 302 23.23 29.14 -3.40
N ARG A 303 22.73 29.65 -2.26
CA ARG A 303 21.78 28.91 -1.43
C ARG A 303 20.43 28.77 -2.12
N THR A 304 19.95 29.81 -2.81
CA THR A 304 18.73 29.73 -3.63
C THR A 304 18.80 28.61 -4.65
N ARG A 305 19.91 28.52 -5.41
CA ARG A 305 20.12 27.46 -6.39
C ARG A 305 20.08 26.07 -5.75
N ARG A 306 20.69 25.90 -4.57
CA ARG A 306 20.67 24.64 -3.82
C ARG A 306 19.25 24.27 -3.36
N ILE A 307 18.52 25.22 -2.78
CA ILE A 307 17.15 25.00 -2.29
C ILE A 307 16.22 24.62 -3.44
N LEU A 308 16.22 25.40 -4.52
CA LEU A 308 15.29 25.21 -5.63
C LEU A 308 15.67 24.03 -6.54
N GLY A 309 16.96 23.72 -6.65
CA GLY A 309 17.48 22.59 -7.42
C GLY A 309 17.19 21.22 -6.79
N GLU A 310 16.84 21.17 -5.51
CA GLU A 310 16.44 19.92 -4.86
C GLU A 310 14.96 19.65 -5.06
N VAL A 311 14.63 18.77 -6.01
CA VAL A 311 13.26 18.48 -6.44
C VAL A 311 12.90 17.01 -6.22
N ARG A 312 12.66 16.63 -4.97
CA ARG A 312 12.17 15.28 -4.63
C ARG A 312 10.76 15.06 -5.16
N HIS A 313 10.39 13.82 -5.46
CA HIS A 313 9.02 13.48 -5.86
C HIS A 313 8.13 13.33 -4.63
N ASN A 314 8.16 12.17 -3.97
CA ASN A 314 7.43 11.92 -2.71
C ASN A 314 8.42 11.59 -1.61
N THR A 315 8.29 12.19 -0.42
CA THR A 315 8.97 11.72 0.79
C THR A 315 7.97 11.07 1.73
N MET A 316 8.19 9.81 2.09
CA MET A 316 7.46 9.13 3.15
C MET A 316 8.21 9.27 4.47
N TYR A 317 7.50 9.79 5.46
CA TYR A 317 7.92 9.63 6.84
C TYR A 317 7.02 8.61 7.53
N PHE A 318 7.62 7.45 7.84
CA PHE A 318 6.98 6.40 8.59
C PHE A 318 6.52 6.90 9.99
N PRO A 319 5.30 6.57 10.44
CA PRO A 319 4.39 5.62 9.79
C PRO A 319 3.59 6.20 8.63
N ASN A 320 3.06 7.41 8.73
CA ASN A 320 1.82 7.73 8.01
C ASN A 320 1.74 9.13 7.39
N ILE A 321 2.86 9.79 7.12
CA ILE A 321 2.83 11.04 6.35
C ILE A 321 3.64 10.96 5.07
N MET A 322 3.13 11.66 4.05
CA MET A 322 3.80 11.91 2.80
C MET A 322 3.98 13.42 2.60
N VAL A 323 5.16 13.83 2.16
CA VAL A 323 5.51 15.23 1.92
C VAL A 323 6.00 15.41 0.48
N LYS A 324 5.46 16.41 -0.21
CA LYS A 324 5.95 16.91 -1.50
C LYS A 324 6.52 18.31 -1.31
N GLY A 325 7.81 18.41 -0.98
CA GLY A 325 8.48 19.68 -0.74
C GLY A 325 8.33 20.70 -1.89
N PRO A 326 8.56 20.32 -3.16
CA PRO A 326 8.45 21.23 -4.30
C PRO A 326 7.05 21.76 -4.61
N ILE A 327 6.01 21.06 -4.13
CA ILE A 327 4.60 21.44 -4.28
C ILE A 327 4.02 21.95 -2.95
N GLN A 328 4.78 21.92 -1.86
CA GLN A 328 4.35 22.40 -0.55
C GLN A 328 3.06 21.74 -0.02
N THR A 329 2.92 20.43 -0.23
CA THR A 329 1.80 19.65 0.30
C THR A 329 2.27 18.54 1.23
N LEU A 330 1.41 18.21 2.19
CA LEU A 330 1.60 17.08 3.11
C LEU A 330 0.29 16.29 3.16
N ARG A 331 0.37 14.96 3.06
CA ARG A 331 -0.76 14.06 3.29
C ARG A 331 -0.54 13.28 4.57
N VAL A 332 -1.60 13.12 5.36
CA VAL A 332 -1.63 12.29 6.56
C VAL A 332 -2.59 11.13 6.31
N PHE A 333 -2.11 9.90 6.47
CA PHE A 333 -2.90 8.69 6.32
C PHE A 333 -3.37 8.23 7.71
N LYS A 334 -4.61 8.55 8.09
CA LYS A 334 -5.14 8.28 9.43
C LYS A 334 -5.86 6.93 9.46
N PRO A 335 -5.24 5.89 10.05
CA PRO A 335 -5.87 4.57 10.15
C PRO A 335 -7.14 4.64 11.00
N LEU A 336 -8.27 4.17 10.45
CA LEU A 336 -9.54 4.08 11.17
C LEU A 336 -9.96 2.62 11.43
N ALA A 337 -9.59 1.72 10.53
CA ALA A 337 -9.73 0.27 10.66
C ALA A 337 -8.71 -0.44 9.75
N ALA A 338 -8.64 -1.77 9.81
CA ALA A 338 -7.77 -2.56 8.94
C ALA A 338 -8.06 -2.33 7.44
N ASP A 339 -9.28 -1.93 7.10
CA ASP A 339 -9.78 -1.72 5.74
C ASP A 339 -10.28 -0.29 5.50
N ARG A 340 -9.96 0.66 6.40
CA ARG A 340 -10.45 2.04 6.28
C ARG A 340 -9.42 3.05 6.73
N THR A 341 -9.14 4.01 5.86
CA THR A 341 -8.18 5.09 6.11
C THR A 341 -8.78 6.43 5.74
N LEU A 342 -8.71 7.39 6.66
CA LEU A 342 -8.99 8.79 6.35
C LEU A 342 -7.71 9.45 5.87
N VAL A 343 -7.73 10.03 4.68
CA VAL A 343 -6.63 10.85 4.18
C VAL A 343 -6.95 12.32 4.42
N GLU A 344 -6.00 13.02 5.01
CA GLU A 344 -6.03 14.47 5.14
C GLU A 344 -4.92 15.06 4.26
N SER A 345 -5.27 15.94 3.32
CA SER A 345 -4.29 16.63 2.47
C SER A 345 -4.21 18.10 2.82
N TRP A 346 -2.99 18.53 3.15
CA TRP A 346 -2.65 19.82 3.71
C TRP A 346 -1.86 20.64 2.71
N THR A 347 -2.17 21.93 2.66
CA THR A 347 -1.52 22.92 1.81
C THR A 347 -0.75 23.92 2.66
N PHE A 348 0.48 24.23 2.26
CA PHE A 348 1.33 25.19 2.95
C PHE A 348 1.62 26.39 2.06
N ARG A 349 1.42 27.59 2.63
CA ARG A 349 1.93 28.84 2.08
C ARG A 349 3.39 29.00 2.46
N LEU A 350 4.19 29.32 1.45
CA LEU A 350 5.56 29.81 1.61
C LEU A 350 5.51 31.29 1.99
N VAL A 351 5.73 31.62 3.26
CA VAL A 351 5.64 33.01 3.71
C VAL A 351 6.73 33.86 3.05
N GLY A 352 6.31 34.99 2.49
CA GLY A 352 7.19 35.89 1.72
C GLY A 352 7.36 35.51 0.25
N ALA A 353 6.75 34.41 -0.22
CA ALA A 353 6.74 34.04 -1.63
C ALA A 353 5.46 34.56 -2.34
N PRO A 354 5.47 34.68 -3.68
CA PRO A 354 4.29 35.08 -4.45
C PRO A 354 3.09 34.14 -4.24
N ASP A 355 1.87 34.70 -4.17
CA ASP A 355 0.62 33.95 -3.99
C ASP A 355 0.36 32.89 -5.08
N LEU A 356 0.93 33.08 -6.27
CA LEU A 356 0.82 32.13 -7.38
C LEU A 356 1.40 30.74 -7.05
N LEU A 357 2.36 30.64 -6.10
CA LEU A 357 2.83 29.35 -5.59
C LEU A 357 1.76 28.64 -4.77
N LEU A 358 1.03 29.38 -3.94
CA LEU A 358 -0.09 28.82 -3.20
C LEU A 358 -1.22 28.42 -4.15
N GLU A 359 -1.51 29.23 -5.17
CA GLU A 359 -2.50 28.88 -6.19
C GLU A 359 -2.13 27.56 -6.89
N ARG A 360 -0.86 27.41 -7.29
CA ARG A 360 -0.31 26.18 -7.86
C ARG A 360 -0.48 25.00 -6.93
N THR A 361 -0.17 25.18 -5.66
CA THR A 361 -0.29 24.16 -4.63
C THR A 361 -1.75 23.73 -4.45
N CYS A 362 -2.66 24.68 -4.31
CA CYS A 362 -4.10 24.43 -4.20
C CYS A 362 -4.65 23.72 -5.45
N MET A 363 -4.22 24.12 -6.65
CA MET A 363 -4.59 23.44 -7.89
C MET A 363 -4.12 21.99 -7.89
N TYR A 364 -2.86 21.74 -7.57
CA TYR A 364 -2.32 20.38 -7.50
C TYR A 364 -3.11 19.53 -6.49
N ASN A 365 -3.36 20.08 -5.31
CA ASN A 365 -4.05 19.39 -4.24
C ASN A 365 -5.49 19.01 -4.65
N ARG A 366 -6.22 19.92 -5.33
CA ARG A 366 -7.56 19.64 -5.87
C ARG A 366 -7.55 18.58 -6.97
N LEU A 367 -6.62 18.69 -7.92
CA LEU A 367 -6.57 17.80 -9.09
C LEU A 367 -6.11 16.39 -8.74
N ILE A 368 -5.23 16.23 -7.74
CA ILE A 368 -4.55 14.96 -7.45
C ILE A 368 -4.99 14.32 -6.12
N ASN A 369 -5.25 15.11 -5.08
CA ASN A 369 -5.36 14.62 -3.69
C ASN A 369 -6.72 14.97 -3.04
N SER A 370 -7.77 15.14 -3.84
CA SER A 370 -9.10 15.54 -3.36
C SER A 370 -10.18 14.50 -3.68
N PRO A 371 -11.33 14.52 -2.97
CA PRO A 371 -12.49 13.72 -3.35
C PRO A 371 -13.02 14.00 -4.78
N GLY A 372 -12.72 15.18 -5.34
CA GLY A 372 -13.04 15.53 -6.72
C GLY A 372 -11.82 15.47 -7.65
N SER A 373 -10.80 14.68 -7.29
CA SER A 373 -9.60 14.51 -8.08
C SER A 373 -9.91 13.88 -9.44
N ILE A 374 -9.10 14.20 -10.45
CA ILE A 374 -9.14 13.56 -11.76
C ILE A 374 -8.03 12.51 -11.94
N VAL A 375 -7.10 12.41 -10.98
CA VAL A 375 -5.97 11.46 -11.01
C VAL A 375 -6.08 10.46 -9.85
N GLY A 376 -6.20 10.95 -8.62
CA GLY A 376 -6.20 10.12 -7.41
C GLY A 376 -7.42 9.20 -7.25
N HIS A 377 -8.44 9.30 -8.11
CA HIS A 377 -9.54 8.31 -8.16
C HIS A 377 -9.05 6.96 -8.67
N ASP A 378 -8.11 6.94 -9.62
CA ASP A 378 -7.53 5.70 -10.15
C ASP A 378 -6.74 4.98 -9.04
N ASP A 379 -5.98 5.73 -8.24
CA ASP A 379 -5.32 5.20 -7.04
C ASP A 379 -6.35 4.62 -6.04
N LEU A 380 -7.43 5.36 -5.73
CA LEU A 380 -8.46 4.89 -4.80
C LEU A 380 -9.03 3.54 -5.26
N GLU A 381 -9.48 3.47 -6.51
CA GLU A 381 -10.10 2.28 -7.08
C GLU A 381 -9.16 1.08 -6.98
N VAL A 382 -7.88 1.27 -7.30
CA VAL A 382 -6.87 0.20 -7.20
C VAL A 382 -6.65 -0.24 -5.75
N TYR A 383 -6.62 0.68 -4.78
CA TYR A 383 -6.49 0.29 -3.38
C TYR A 383 -7.70 -0.47 -2.84
N GLU A 384 -8.91 -0.07 -3.22
CA GLU A 384 -10.14 -0.75 -2.78
C GLU A 384 -10.24 -2.14 -3.41
N ARG A 385 -9.89 -2.27 -4.69
CA ARG A 385 -9.73 -3.57 -5.36
C ARG A 385 -8.65 -4.42 -4.69
N ALA A 386 -7.52 -3.83 -4.30
CA ALA A 386 -6.48 -4.54 -3.58
C ALA A 386 -6.99 -5.03 -2.22
N GLN A 387 -7.67 -4.19 -1.45
CA GLN A 387 -8.26 -4.55 -0.16
C GLN A 387 -9.28 -5.69 -0.29
N GLN A 388 -10.11 -5.67 -1.34
CA GLN A 388 -11.06 -6.74 -1.66
C GLN A 388 -10.34 -8.03 -2.10
N GLY A 389 -9.36 -7.92 -3.02
CA GLY A 389 -8.58 -9.05 -3.53
C GLY A 389 -7.77 -9.74 -2.44
N LEU A 390 -7.25 -8.97 -1.47
CA LEU A 390 -6.57 -9.50 -0.30
C LEU A 390 -7.49 -10.28 0.64
N GLN A 391 -8.80 -10.33 0.43
CA GLN A 391 -9.68 -11.27 1.13
C GLN A 391 -9.53 -12.72 0.62
N SER A 392 -8.90 -12.94 -0.54
CA SER A 392 -8.58 -14.27 -1.08
C SER A 392 -7.46 -14.95 -0.28
N GLY A 393 -7.76 -16.10 0.35
CA GLY A 393 -6.82 -16.81 1.23
C GLY A 393 -5.95 -17.86 0.52
N LEU A 394 -6.15 -18.05 -0.78
CA LEU A 394 -5.49 -19.12 -1.53
C LEU A 394 -4.01 -18.84 -1.80
N ARG A 395 -3.62 -17.55 -1.83
CA ARG A 395 -2.24 -17.11 -1.71
C ARG A 395 -2.17 -16.01 -0.68
N GLU A 396 -1.36 -16.23 0.33
CA GLU A 396 -1.32 -15.33 1.47
C GLU A 396 -0.20 -14.30 1.38
N TRP A 397 0.70 -14.40 0.40
CA TRP A 397 1.89 -13.54 0.31
C TRP A 397 1.78 -12.55 -0.84
N VAL A 398 2.05 -11.29 -0.53
CA VAL A 398 2.07 -10.16 -1.46
C VAL A 398 3.52 -9.85 -1.80
N ASN A 399 3.88 -9.90 -3.07
CA ASN A 399 5.24 -9.67 -3.53
C ASN A 399 5.60 -8.16 -3.50
N LEU A 400 6.76 -7.84 -2.93
CA LEU A 400 7.37 -6.52 -2.89
C LEU A 400 8.80 -6.55 -3.48
N GLY A 401 9.09 -7.56 -4.32
CA GLY A 401 10.44 -7.90 -4.77
C GLY A 401 10.94 -7.15 -6.01
N ARG A 402 10.16 -6.23 -6.58
CA ARG A 402 10.59 -5.43 -7.74
C ARG A 402 11.80 -4.58 -7.35
N LEU A 403 12.91 -4.73 -8.09
CA LEU A 403 14.21 -4.09 -7.80
C LEU A 403 14.80 -4.48 -6.43
N PHE A 404 14.30 -5.56 -5.81
CA PHE A 404 14.90 -6.10 -4.61
C PHE A 404 16.15 -6.90 -4.97
N HIS A 405 17.30 -6.49 -4.43
CA HIS A 405 18.54 -7.23 -4.53
C HIS A 405 18.97 -7.66 -3.11
N LEU A 406 19.21 -8.96 -2.91
CA LEU A 406 19.68 -9.50 -1.62
C LEU A 406 20.96 -8.81 -1.12
N ALA A 407 21.81 -8.34 -2.04
CA ALA A 407 23.01 -7.57 -1.73
C ALA A 407 22.72 -6.17 -1.16
N SER A 408 21.52 -5.61 -1.37
CA SER A 408 21.08 -4.32 -0.81
C SER A 408 20.82 -4.38 0.69
N LEU A 409 20.66 -5.58 1.26
CA LEU A 409 20.64 -5.77 2.73
C LEU A 409 22.04 -5.63 3.35
N HIS A 410 23.10 -5.62 2.52
CA HIS A 410 24.50 -5.50 2.93
C HIS A 410 25.22 -4.36 2.19
N VAL A 411 24.85 -3.11 2.52
CA VAL A 411 25.89 -2.11 2.75
C VAL A 411 26.38 -2.38 4.19
N GLY A 412 27.41 -3.18 4.42
CA GLY A 412 28.63 -3.30 3.62
C GLY A 412 29.01 -4.67 3.03
N ARG A 413 29.80 -4.51 1.96
CA ARG A 413 30.76 -5.40 1.28
C ARG A 413 30.24 -6.31 0.15
N GLY A 414 30.58 -5.90 -1.08
CA GLY A 414 31.34 -6.73 -2.04
C GLY A 414 30.52 -7.38 -3.16
N GLY A 415 30.92 -7.12 -4.42
CA GLY A 415 30.19 -7.49 -5.63
C GLY A 415 30.15 -8.99 -6.03
N GLY A 416 29.31 -9.30 -7.01
CA GLY A 416 29.25 -10.60 -7.70
C GLY A 416 28.03 -10.75 -8.62
N ARG A 417 28.23 -11.16 -9.89
CA ARG A 417 27.21 -11.54 -10.91
C ARG A 417 26.65 -12.96 -10.64
N ILE A 418 25.46 -13.33 -11.20
CA ILE A 418 25.16 -14.55 -12.03
C ILE A 418 23.64 -14.94 -12.16
N MET A 419 23.28 -15.41 -13.38
CA MET A 419 22.20 -16.26 -13.99
C MET A 419 20.81 -16.62 -13.39
N THR A 420 19.87 -16.85 -14.31
CA THR A 420 18.46 -17.35 -14.25
C THR A 420 18.30 -18.86 -13.93
N SER A 421 17.19 -19.25 -13.27
CA SER A 421 16.94 -20.58 -12.68
C SER A 421 15.95 -21.47 -13.47
N ILE A 422 16.20 -22.78 -13.55
CA ILE A 422 15.37 -23.84 -14.17
C ILE A 422 13.91 -23.84 -13.69
N THR A 423 13.64 -23.39 -12.46
CA THR A 423 12.30 -23.36 -11.87
C THR A 423 11.36 -22.42 -12.63
N HIS A 424 11.89 -21.33 -13.20
CA HIS A 424 11.14 -20.41 -14.04
C HIS A 424 10.63 -21.09 -15.32
N ARG A 425 11.53 -21.80 -16.01
CA ARG A 425 11.23 -22.52 -17.26
C ARG A 425 10.15 -23.59 -17.07
N LEU A 426 10.18 -24.31 -15.94
CA LEU A 426 9.17 -25.32 -15.61
C LEU A 426 7.80 -24.70 -15.32
N THR A 427 7.78 -23.49 -14.73
CA THR A 427 6.56 -22.76 -14.43
C THR A 427 5.89 -22.25 -15.72
N GLU A 428 6.67 -21.65 -16.62
CA GLU A 428 6.19 -21.18 -17.93
C GLU A 428 5.59 -22.32 -18.75
N PHE A 429 6.23 -23.48 -18.78
CA PHE A 429 5.73 -24.66 -19.51
C PHE A 429 4.29 -25.06 -19.14
N ILE A 430 3.94 -25.05 -17.85
CA ILE A 430 2.60 -25.43 -17.37
C ILE A 430 1.56 -24.34 -17.66
N LEU A 431 1.97 -23.06 -17.65
CA LEU A 431 1.08 -21.96 -18.01
C LEU A 431 0.76 -21.98 -19.50
N ASP A 432 1.77 -22.23 -20.34
CA ASP A 432 1.61 -22.37 -21.80
C ASP A 432 0.72 -23.56 -22.15
N GLU A 433 0.88 -24.70 -21.47
CA GLU A 433 0.02 -25.88 -21.66
C GLU A 433 -1.47 -25.55 -21.44
N ALA A 434 -1.80 -24.90 -20.32
CA ALA A 434 -3.18 -24.55 -20.00
C ALA A 434 -3.76 -23.55 -20.99
N GLN A 435 -2.95 -22.59 -21.46
CA GLN A 435 -3.35 -21.66 -22.51
C GLN A 435 -3.66 -22.37 -23.83
N MET A 436 -2.88 -23.39 -24.21
CA MET A 436 -3.18 -24.20 -25.41
C MET A 436 -4.54 -24.91 -25.31
N LEU A 437 -4.92 -25.39 -24.13
CA LEU A 437 -6.23 -26.01 -23.92
C LEU A 437 -7.37 -24.99 -24.03
N ASP A 438 -7.21 -23.82 -23.41
CA ASP A 438 -8.21 -22.73 -23.45
C ASP A 438 -8.41 -22.16 -24.87
N ASP A 439 -7.34 -22.09 -25.65
CA ASP A 439 -7.38 -21.66 -27.06
C ASP A 439 -7.90 -22.74 -28.01
N GLY A 440 -8.16 -23.96 -27.52
CA GLY A 440 -8.60 -25.10 -28.33
C GLY A 440 -7.51 -25.68 -29.24
N ARG A 441 -6.23 -25.41 -28.94
CA ARG A 441 -5.04 -25.90 -29.68
C ARG A 441 -4.68 -27.32 -29.26
N PHE A 442 -5.66 -28.23 -29.32
CA PHE A 442 -5.56 -29.58 -28.76
C PHE A 442 -4.50 -30.46 -29.43
N SER A 443 -4.21 -30.27 -30.71
CA SER A 443 -3.13 -31.00 -31.41
C SER A 443 -1.75 -30.60 -30.88
N GLU A 444 -1.53 -29.30 -30.63
CA GLU A 444 -0.28 -28.79 -30.08
C GLU A 444 -0.12 -29.20 -28.61
N TRP A 445 -1.22 -29.20 -27.85
CA TRP A 445 -1.25 -29.73 -26.49
C TRP A 445 -0.88 -31.22 -26.45
N LEU A 446 -1.40 -32.04 -27.37
CA LEU A 446 -1.07 -33.46 -27.45
C LEU A 446 0.42 -33.71 -27.75
N ASP A 447 1.06 -32.81 -28.51
CA ASP A 447 2.50 -32.88 -28.79
C ASP A 447 3.37 -32.62 -27.56
N LEU A 448 2.83 -32.09 -26.47
CA LEU A 448 3.55 -31.93 -25.21
C LEU A 448 3.80 -33.28 -24.51
N PHE A 449 3.04 -34.33 -24.82
CA PHE A 449 3.13 -35.64 -24.15
C PHE A 449 4.22 -36.53 -24.76
N THR A 450 4.97 -37.26 -23.92
CA THR A 450 5.87 -38.34 -24.37
C THR A 450 5.05 -39.52 -24.92
N ASP A 451 5.68 -40.40 -25.71
CA ASP A 451 4.94 -41.52 -26.33
C ASP A 451 4.45 -42.57 -25.31
N ASP A 452 5.10 -42.66 -24.15
CA ASP A 452 4.72 -43.51 -23.02
C ASP A 452 3.82 -42.81 -21.99
N ALA A 453 3.32 -41.61 -22.28
CA ALA A 453 2.67 -40.77 -21.29
C ALA A 453 1.27 -41.25 -20.86
N ARG A 454 0.86 -40.84 -19.66
CA ARG A 454 -0.49 -41.08 -19.11
C ARG A 454 -1.18 -39.78 -18.71
N TYR A 455 -2.48 -39.69 -19.00
CA TYR A 455 -3.38 -38.68 -18.46
C TYR A 455 -4.40 -39.36 -17.54
N TRP A 456 -4.44 -38.95 -16.27
CA TRP A 456 -5.16 -39.68 -15.22
C TRP A 456 -6.04 -38.76 -14.38
N ILE A 457 -7.34 -39.04 -14.30
CA ILE A 457 -8.28 -38.43 -13.36
C ILE A 457 -8.85 -39.54 -12.47
N PRO A 458 -8.37 -39.71 -11.21
CA PRO A 458 -8.92 -40.69 -10.28
C PRO A 458 -10.37 -40.37 -9.88
N ILE A 459 -11.12 -41.39 -9.45
CA ILE A 459 -12.50 -41.24 -8.96
C ILE A 459 -12.56 -41.03 -7.43
N ALA A 460 -11.47 -41.29 -6.71
CA ALA A 460 -11.44 -41.17 -5.26
C ALA A 460 -10.21 -40.38 -4.77
N PRO A 461 -10.36 -39.54 -3.72
CA PRO A 461 -9.22 -38.89 -3.08
C PRO A 461 -8.17 -39.91 -2.64
N GLY A 462 -6.90 -39.66 -2.98
CA GLY A 462 -5.78 -40.51 -2.57
C GLY A 462 -5.67 -41.85 -3.33
N GLN A 463 -6.45 -42.08 -4.39
CA GLN A 463 -6.31 -43.28 -5.21
C GLN A 463 -4.87 -43.43 -5.74
N THR A 464 -4.27 -44.58 -5.51
CA THR A 464 -2.89 -44.90 -5.91
C THR A 464 -2.79 -45.88 -7.08
N ASP A 465 -3.81 -46.72 -7.27
CA ASP A 465 -3.84 -47.73 -8.34
C ASP A 465 -4.82 -47.31 -9.45
N PRO A 466 -4.35 -47.04 -10.68
CA PRO A 466 -5.22 -46.73 -11.81
C PRO A 466 -5.73 -47.96 -12.57
N LEU A 467 -5.17 -49.15 -12.34
CA LEU A 467 -5.46 -50.38 -13.10
C LEU A 467 -6.51 -51.26 -12.41
N LEU A 468 -6.42 -51.38 -11.08
CA LEU A 468 -7.34 -52.21 -10.30
C LEU A 468 -8.41 -51.38 -9.58
N HIS A 469 -8.42 -50.06 -9.77
CA HIS A 469 -9.45 -49.16 -9.25
C HIS A 469 -9.92 -48.21 -10.35
N ASN A 470 -11.25 -48.06 -10.47
CA ASN A 470 -11.84 -47.23 -11.51
C ASN A 470 -11.34 -45.78 -11.44
N SER A 471 -11.24 -45.14 -12.60
CA SER A 471 -10.85 -43.74 -12.77
C SER A 471 -11.83 -43.04 -13.69
N LEU A 472 -12.01 -41.74 -13.53
CA LEU A 472 -12.80 -40.94 -14.47
C LEU A 472 -12.14 -40.94 -15.86
N MET A 473 -10.80 -40.88 -15.90
CA MET A 473 -10.00 -41.11 -17.11
C MET A 473 -8.67 -41.74 -16.71
N TYR A 474 -8.19 -42.75 -17.44
CA TYR A 474 -6.81 -43.22 -17.35
C TYR A 474 -6.36 -43.62 -18.76
N GLU A 475 -5.75 -42.67 -19.46
CA GLU A 475 -5.58 -42.74 -20.92
C GLU A 475 -4.10 -42.63 -21.31
N ASP A 476 -3.67 -43.41 -22.31
CA ASP A 476 -2.41 -43.16 -23.02
C ASP A 476 -2.59 -42.13 -24.13
N LYS A 477 -1.47 -41.74 -24.72
CA LYS A 477 -1.40 -40.85 -25.88
C LYS A 477 -2.27 -41.30 -27.07
N LEU A 478 -2.48 -42.61 -27.28
CA LEU A 478 -3.36 -43.09 -28.35
C LEU A 478 -4.82 -42.73 -28.05
N LEU A 479 -5.31 -43.00 -26.85
CA LEU A 479 -6.66 -42.63 -26.44
C LEU A 479 -6.86 -41.11 -26.41
N LEU A 480 -5.86 -40.35 -25.95
CA LEU A 480 -5.87 -38.88 -26.01
C LEU A 480 -5.95 -38.38 -27.47
N ARG A 481 -5.20 -38.98 -28.40
CA ARG A 481 -5.30 -38.66 -29.83
C ARG A 481 -6.70 -38.89 -30.37
N ILE A 482 -7.30 -40.05 -30.06
CA ILE A 482 -8.67 -40.36 -30.48
C ILE A 482 -9.66 -39.30 -29.96
N ARG A 483 -9.52 -38.85 -28.71
CA ARG A 483 -10.35 -37.76 -28.17
C ARG A 483 -10.14 -36.44 -28.90
N VAL A 484 -8.90 -36.02 -29.09
CA VAL A 484 -8.55 -34.78 -29.80
C VAL A 484 -9.10 -34.78 -31.22
N GLU A 485 -8.93 -35.88 -31.95
CA GLU A 485 -9.48 -36.03 -33.31
C GLU A 485 -11.01 -35.99 -33.30
N ARG A 486 -11.66 -36.62 -32.30
CA ARG A 486 -13.11 -36.57 -32.14
C ARG A 486 -13.62 -35.14 -31.93
N LEU A 487 -12.93 -34.29 -31.16
CA LEU A 487 -13.34 -32.89 -30.93
C LEU A 487 -13.43 -32.07 -32.24
N SER A 488 -12.66 -32.47 -33.25
CA SER A 488 -12.64 -31.82 -34.57
C SER A 488 -13.60 -32.46 -35.59
N GLY A 489 -14.18 -33.62 -35.28
CA GLY A 489 -15.01 -34.40 -36.19
C GLY A 489 -16.37 -33.76 -36.47
N ALA A 490 -16.72 -33.58 -37.75
CA ALA A 490 -18.01 -33.02 -38.18
C ALA A 490 -19.24 -33.86 -37.76
N ARG A 491 -19.04 -35.11 -37.32
CA ARG A 491 -20.10 -36.02 -36.81
C ARG A 491 -20.07 -36.21 -35.30
N THR A 492 -19.25 -35.45 -34.58
CA THR A 492 -19.22 -35.47 -33.12
C THR A 492 -20.36 -34.61 -32.60
N TYR A 493 -21.57 -35.18 -32.57
CA TYR A 493 -22.77 -34.47 -32.12
C TYR A 493 -22.68 -34.00 -30.66
N SER A 494 -21.82 -34.62 -29.85
CA SER A 494 -21.50 -34.15 -28.49
C SER A 494 -20.71 -32.84 -28.46
N GLU A 495 -20.23 -32.33 -29.61
CA GLU A 495 -19.51 -31.06 -29.75
C GLU A 495 -20.22 -30.11 -30.73
N GLN A 496 -21.54 -30.27 -30.85
CA GLN A 496 -22.42 -29.38 -31.61
C GLN A 496 -23.49 -28.80 -30.67
N PRO A 497 -23.39 -27.53 -30.23
CA PRO A 497 -22.22 -26.64 -30.40
C PRO A 497 -21.03 -27.11 -29.56
N ARG A 498 -19.84 -26.59 -29.92
CA ARG A 498 -18.56 -26.94 -29.29
C ARG A 498 -18.52 -26.54 -27.82
N SER A 499 -17.92 -27.39 -27.02
CA SER A 499 -17.54 -27.09 -25.65
C SER A 499 -16.39 -26.07 -25.66
N ARG A 500 -16.34 -25.19 -24.65
CA ARG A 500 -15.22 -24.25 -24.41
C ARG A 500 -14.77 -24.38 -22.97
N CYS A 501 -13.51 -24.10 -22.69
CA CYS A 501 -12.98 -24.15 -21.33
C CYS A 501 -12.18 -22.90 -20.95
N HIS A 502 -11.91 -22.80 -19.64
CA HIS A 502 -10.99 -21.81 -19.08
C HIS A 502 -10.29 -22.38 -17.84
N HIS A 503 -8.97 -22.28 -17.77
CA HIS A 503 -8.15 -22.67 -16.63
C HIS A 503 -7.75 -21.44 -15.79
N LEU A 504 -8.02 -21.48 -14.49
CA LEU A 504 -7.45 -20.56 -13.52
C LEU A 504 -6.50 -21.34 -12.61
N LEU A 505 -5.19 -21.14 -12.82
CA LEU A 505 -4.13 -21.87 -12.12
C LEU A 505 -3.54 -21.07 -10.94
N GLN A 506 -3.23 -21.75 -9.84
CA GLN A 506 -2.17 -21.29 -8.93
C GLN A 506 -0.80 -21.53 -9.56
N THR A 507 0.26 -20.89 -9.05
CA THR A 507 1.61 -21.06 -9.60
C THR A 507 2.03 -22.51 -9.34
N PRO A 508 2.44 -23.25 -10.39
CA PRO A 508 2.97 -24.59 -10.25
C PRO A 508 4.06 -24.66 -9.18
N ARG A 509 3.84 -25.52 -8.18
CA ARG A 509 4.83 -25.79 -7.14
C ARG A 509 5.69 -26.96 -7.58
N VAL A 510 7.00 -26.78 -7.63
CA VAL A 510 7.94 -27.90 -7.82
C VAL A 510 7.93 -28.78 -6.58
N GLU A 511 7.53 -30.04 -6.74
CA GLU A 511 7.55 -31.06 -5.69
C GLU A 511 8.86 -31.87 -5.72
N SER A 512 9.46 -32.06 -6.90
CA SER A 512 10.80 -32.62 -7.05
C SER A 512 11.51 -32.06 -8.28
N LEU A 513 12.82 -31.86 -8.17
CA LEU A 513 13.69 -31.33 -9.22
C LEU A 513 14.94 -32.20 -9.31
N ASP A 514 15.10 -32.96 -10.38
CA ASP A 514 16.31 -33.73 -10.69
C ASP A 514 16.87 -33.25 -12.04
N GLU A 515 17.66 -32.19 -12.00
CA GLU A 515 18.27 -31.60 -13.21
C GLU A 515 19.25 -32.55 -13.89
N ALA A 516 19.93 -33.41 -13.12
CA ALA A 516 20.91 -34.35 -13.67
C ALA A 516 20.25 -35.41 -14.54
N ARG A 517 19.02 -35.82 -14.18
CA ARG A 517 18.21 -36.76 -14.96
C ARG A 517 17.20 -36.07 -15.88
N GLY A 518 17.05 -34.75 -15.77
CA GLY A 518 16.06 -33.98 -16.50
C GLY A 518 14.63 -34.35 -16.12
N GLU A 519 14.40 -34.78 -14.88
CA GLU A 519 13.09 -35.24 -14.39
C GLU A 519 12.54 -34.24 -13.37
N PHE A 520 11.29 -33.83 -13.55
CA PHE A 520 10.67 -32.80 -12.71
C PHE A 520 9.25 -33.20 -12.32
N ARG A 521 8.86 -32.87 -11.10
CA ARG A 521 7.49 -33.04 -10.65
C ARG A 521 6.94 -31.73 -10.15
N LEU A 522 5.80 -31.32 -10.70
CA LEU A 522 5.09 -30.11 -10.30
C LEU A 522 3.66 -30.44 -9.88
N ARG A 523 3.14 -29.66 -8.94
CA ARG A 523 1.74 -29.70 -8.52
C ARG A 523 1.12 -28.31 -8.60
N THR A 524 -0.04 -28.22 -9.22
CA THR A 524 -0.72 -26.98 -9.56
C THR A 524 -2.17 -27.09 -9.11
N ALA A 525 -2.62 -26.25 -8.17
CA ALA A 525 -4.05 -26.16 -7.88
C ALA A 525 -4.75 -25.38 -8.98
N PHE A 526 -5.97 -25.76 -9.36
CA PHE A 526 -6.72 -25.11 -10.42
C PHE A 526 -8.21 -24.99 -10.11
N HIS A 527 -8.84 -24.00 -10.74
CA HIS A 527 -10.25 -24.00 -11.08
C HIS A 527 -10.38 -24.11 -12.60
N TYR A 528 -11.18 -25.05 -13.05
CA TYR A 528 -11.43 -25.32 -14.46
C TYR A 528 -12.91 -25.16 -14.72
N VAL A 529 -13.26 -24.35 -15.72
CA VAL A 529 -14.63 -24.16 -16.15
C VAL A 529 -14.77 -24.78 -17.53
N GLU A 530 -15.76 -25.65 -17.70
CA GLU A 530 -16.23 -26.11 -19.01
C GLU A 530 -17.63 -25.57 -19.26
N THR A 531 -17.85 -24.99 -20.44
CA THR A 531 -19.15 -24.50 -20.87
C THR A 531 -19.56 -25.13 -22.18
N ARG A 532 -20.82 -25.58 -22.24
CA ARG A 532 -21.49 -25.99 -23.46
C ARG A 532 -22.95 -25.51 -23.43
N LEU A 533 -23.37 -24.86 -24.50
CA LEU A 533 -24.63 -24.10 -24.53
C LEU A 533 -24.66 -23.12 -23.34
N ASP A 534 -25.78 -23.05 -22.62
CA ASP A 534 -25.97 -22.18 -21.45
C ASP A 534 -25.52 -22.84 -20.14
N ARG A 535 -24.95 -24.06 -20.20
CA ARG A 535 -24.51 -24.79 -19.01
C ARG A 535 -23.03 -24.59 -18.79
N GLN A 536 -22.69 -24.17 -17.58
CA GLN A 536 -21.33 -24.05 -17.08
C GLN A 536 -21.12 -25.08 -15.98
N THR A 537 -20.04 -25.85 -16.07
CA THR A 537 -19.62 -26.80 -15.03
C THR A 537 -18.27 -26.37 -14.51
N LEU A 538 -18.17 -26.21 -13.20
CA LEU A 538 -16.93 -25.88 -12.51
C LEU A 538 -16.34 -27.16 -11.91
N TYR A 539 -15.07 -27.40 -12.20
CA TYR A 539 -14.27 -28.42 -11.57
C TYR A 539 -13.13 -27.73 -10.82
N ALA A 540 -12.80 -28.21 -9.63
CA ALA A 540 -11.68 -27.71 -8.84
C ALA A 540 -10.83 -28.89 -8.40
N GLY A 541 -9.51 -28.71 -8.38
CA GLY A 541 -8.61 -29.82 -8.09
C GLY A 541 -7.14 -29.44 -8.14
N TRP A 542 -6.30 -30.47 -8.20
CA TRP A 542 -4.86 -30.35 -8.37
C TRP A 542 -4.40 -31.13 -9.58
N ALA A 543 -3.66 -30.46 -10.46
CA ALA A 543 -2.92 -31.08 -11.54
C ALA A 543 -1.50 -31.39 -11.07
N THR A 544 -1.08 -32.64 -11.16
CA THR A 544 0.30 -33.08 -10.95
C THR A 544 0.92 -33.42 -12.30
N HIS A 545 2.03 -32.78 -12.62
CA HIS A 545 2.82 -33.02 -13.83
C HIS A 545 4.11 -33.74 -13.46
N HIS A 546 4.40 -34.84 -14.15
CA HIS A 546 5.74 -35.42 -14.19
C HIS A 546 6.30 -35.10 -15.56
N LEU A 547 7.31 -34.23 -15.58
CA LEU A 547 7.95 -33.74 -16.77
C LEU A 547 9.31 -34.40 -16.97
N LEU A 548 9.68 -34.58 -18.23
CA LEU A 548 10.99 -35.03 -18.67
C LEU A 548 11.58 -34.04 -19.68
N THR A 549 12.90 -33.97 -19.73
CA THR A 549 13.62 -33.30 -20.82
C THR A 549 13.91 -34.31 -21.94
N GLU A 550 13.35 -34.08 -23.13
CA GLU A 550 13.71 -34.79 -24.37
C GLU A 550 14.41 -33.82 -25.32
N GLY A 551 15.73 -33.94 -25.45
CA GLY A 551 16.56 -32.96 -26.16
C GLY A 551 16.50 -31.58 -25.47
N ASP A 552 16.12 -30.55 -26.22
CA ASP A 552 15.95 -29.19 -25.67
C ASP A 552 14.51 -28.88 -25.24
N ARG A 553 13.59 -29.86 -25.20
CA ARG A 553 12.16 -29.64 -24.91
C ARG A 553 11.74 -30.33 -23.61
N LEU A 554 10.84 -29.66 -22.88
CA LEU A 554 10.10 -30.28 -21.77
C LEU A 554 8.91 -31.03 -22.33
N ARG A 555 8.62 -32.21 -21.76
CA ARG A 555 7.49 -33.05 -22.16
C ARG A 555 6.81 -33.70 -20.96
N ILE A 556 5.53 -33.98 -21.09
CA ILE A 556 4.68 -34.56 -20.05
C ILE A 556 4.73 -36.08 -20.15
N ARG A 557 5.22 -36.74 -19.10
CA ARG A 557 5.14 -38.20 -18.95
C ARG A 557 3.89 -38.63 -18.17
N LEU A 558 3.48 -37.83 -17.19
CA LEU A 558 2.22 -38.03 -16.46
C LEU A 558 1.55 -36.69 -16.18
N LYS A 559 0.28 -36.57 -16.52
CA LYS A 559 -0.62 -35.52 -16.01
C LYS A 559 -1.72 -36.17 -15.21
N ARG A 560 -1.76 -35.90 -13.90
CA ARG A 560 -2.75 -36.43 -12.97
C ARG A 560 -3.62 -35.31 -12.43
N ILE A 561 -4.94 -35.45 -12.48
CA ILE A 561 -5.93 -34.45 -12.04
C ILE A 561 -6.73 -34.97 -10.86
N ASP A 562 -6.37 -34.56 -9.65
CA ASP A 562 -7.11 -34.90 -8.43
C ASP A 562 -8.23 -33.87 -8.20
N LEU A 563 -9.46 -34.20 -8.59
CA LEU A 563 -10.64 -33.36 -8.35
C LEU A 563 -11.02 -33.36 -6.86
N VAL A 564 -11.39 -32.19 -6.34
CA VAL A 564 -11.85 -32.00 -4.95
C VAL A 564 -13.05 -32.91 -4.62
N ASN A 565 -13.92 -33.11 -5.60
CA ASN A 565 -15.12 -33.94 -5.51
C ASN A 565 -15.10 -35.08 -6.55
N GLY A 566 -13.95 -35.74 -6.74
CA GLY A 566 -13.76 -36.77 -7.77
C GLY A 566 -14.75 -37.94 -7.74
N ASP A 567 -15.44 -38.14 -6.61
CA ASP A 567 -16.45 -39.16 -6.36
C ASP A 567 -17.90 -38.68 -6.64
N ALA A 568 -18.07 -37.43 -7.06
CA ALA A 568 -19.38 -36.88 -7.38
C ALA A 568 -19.96 -37.44 -8.69
N ALA A 569 -21.29 -37.37 -8.81
CA ALA A 569 -21.96 -37.66 -10.07
C ALA A 569 -21.73 -36.51 -11.07
N PHE A 570 -20.78 -36.69 -11.99
CA PHE A 570 -20.49 -35.72 -13.04
C PHE A 570 -21.37 -35.92 -14.28
N GLY A 571 -21.61 -34.81 -15.00
CA GLY A 571 -22.00 -34.88 -16.40
C GLY A 571 -20.83 -35.31 -17.28
N ASN A 572 -20.96 -35.18 -18.59
CA ASN A 572 -19.84 -35.45 -19.49
C ASN A 572 -18.72 -34.41 -19.28
N ILE A 573 -17.52 -34.89 -18.97
CA ILE A 573 -16.27 -34.12 -19.05
C ILE A 573 -15.80 -34.22 -20.50
N SER A 574 -15.89 -33.13 -21.25
CA SER A 574 -15.73 -33.15 -22.71
C SER A 574 -14.32 -32.78 -23.14
N LEU A 575 -13.67 -31.84 -22.43
CA LEU A 575 -12.32 -31.36 -22.71
C LEU A 575 -11.33 -31.78 -21.59
N PHE A 576 -10.11 -31.26 -21.65
CA PHE A 576 -9.00 -31.62 -20.75
C PHE A 576 -8.78 -30.53 -19.70
N MET A 577 -8.30 -30.94 -18.52
CA MET A 577 -8.01 -30.08 -17.35
C MET A 577 -6.51 -30.02 -17.10
#